data_AF-A0A8D4UUH3-F1
#
_entry.id   AF-A0A8D4UUH3-F1
#
_cell.length_a   1.000
_cell.length_b   1.000
_cell.length_c   1.000
_cell.angle_alpha   90.00
_cell.angle_beta   90.00
_cell.angle_gamma   90.00
#
_symmetry.space_group_name_H-M   'P 1'
#
loop_
_entity.id
_entity.type
_entity.pdbx_description
1 polymer ?
#
loop_
_entity_poly.entity_id
_entity_poly.type
_entity_poly.pdbx_seq_one_letter_code
_entity_poly.pdbx_strand_id
1 'polypeptide(L)' 'MGNEKDARELINENLTDEEMQDLMASYKKELAHVYKMASAKKAALVRRNLPYIKAELEKCDQEMREDIEALKHKYGIHY' A
#
# COMPACT_ATOMS: atom_id res chain seq x y z
N MET A 1 13.29 -0.67 -28.96
CA MET A 1 14.02 -1.29 -27.84
C MET A 1 14.01 -0.31 -26.68
N GLY A 2 13.01 -0.41 -25.81
CA GLY A 2 13.00 0.27 -24.51
C GLY A 2 12.76 -0.83 -23.51
N ASN A 3 13.83 -1.29 -22.86
CA ASN A 3 13.72 -2.26 -21.77
C ASN A 3 13.08 -1.53 -20.58
N GLU A 4 11.75 -1.54 -20.51
CA GLU A 4 11.07 -1.56 -19.23
C GLU A 4 11.44 -2.89 -18.58
N LYS A 5 12.60 -2.91 -17.93
CA LYS A 5 12.88 -3.95 -16.95
C LYS A 5 11.82 -3.79 -15.88
N ASP A 6 10.79 -4.63 -15.97
CA ASP A 6 9.82 -4.87 -14.92
C ASP A 6 10.57 -4.87 -13.59
N ALA A 7 10.12 -4.07 -12.62
CA ALA A 7 10.68 -4.03 -11.26
C ALA A 7 10.79 -5.43 -10.60
N ARG A 8 10.11 -6.43 -11.20
CA ARG A 8 10.19 -7.87 -10.95
C ARG A 8 11.61 -8.46 -11.00
N GLU A 9 12.53 -7.94 -11.81
CA GLU A 9 13.90 -8.49 -11.91
C GLU A 9 14.91 -7.88 -10.93
N LEU A 10 14.61 -6.73 -10.31
CA LEU A 10 15.61 -6.02 -9.48
C LEU A 10 15.70 -6.54 -8.05
N ILE A 11 14.61 -7.12 -7.51
CA ILE A 11 14.57 -7.53 -6.10
C ILE A 11 15.22 -8.91 -5.88
N ASN A 12 15.28 -9.77 -6.90
CA ASN A 12 15.57 -11.19 -6.66
C ASN A 12 17.01 -11.64 -6.92
N GLU A 13 17.90 -10.83 -7.51
CA GLU A 13 19.25 -11.35 -7.85
C GLU A 13 20.46 -10.46 -7.48
N ASN A 14 20.31 -9.18 -7.08
CA ASN A 14 21.49 -8.30 -6.88
C ASN A 14 21.41 -7.25 -5.74
N LEU A 15 20.43 -7.31 -4.84
CA LEU A 15 20.40 -6.40 -3.69
C LEU A 15 21.33 -6.91 -2.58
N THR A 16 22.14 -6.01 -2.03
CA THR A 16 22.86 -6.26 -0.78
C THR A 16 21.88 -6.34 0.40
N ASP A 17 22.31 -6.94 1.52
CA ASP A 17 21.50 -7.01 2.74
C ASP A 17 21.08 -5.62 3.24
N GLU A 18 21.93 -4.60 3.08
CA GLU A 18 21.66 -3.21 3.45
C GLU A 18 20.57 -2.60 2.56
N GLU A 19 20.68 -2.76 1.23
CA GLU A 19 19.67 -2.27 0.28
C GLU A 19 18.32 -2.99 0.45
N MET A 20 18.35 -4.28 0.80
CA MET A 20 17.13 -5.03 1.13
C MET A 20 16.47 -4.50 2.41
N GLN A 21 17.26 -4.18 3.44
CA GLN A 21 16.74 -3.59 4.69
C GLN A 21 16.13 -2.23 4.45
N ASP A 22 16.78 -1.36 3.67
CA ASP A 22 16.25 -0.04 3.31
C ASP A 22 14.97 -0.12 2.48
N LEU A 23 14.91 -1.08 1.54
CA LEU A 23 13.72 -1.35 0.76
C LEU A 23 12.56 -1.82 1.66
N MET A 24 12.81 -2.75 2.59
CA MET A 24 11.79 -3.19 3.55
C MET A 24 11.36 -2.07 4.49
N ALA A 25 12.28 -1.21 4.94
CA ALA A 25 11.97 -0.07 5.78
C ALA A 25 11.04 0.91 5.04
N SER A 26 11.32 1.16 3.76
CA SER A 26 10.50 1.98 2.88
C SER A 26 9.11 1.39 2.69
N TYR A 27 9.01 0.08 2.41
CA TYR A 27 7.74 -0.64 2.32
C TYR A 27 6.92 -0.51 3.60
N LYS A 28 7.52 -0.79 4.77
CA LYS A 28 6.83 -0.71 6.07
C LYS A 28 6.33 0.71 6.36
N LYS A 29 7.12 1.73 6.02
CA LYS A 29 6.75 3.14 6.19
C LYS A 29 5.55 3.52 5.32
N GLU A 30 5.57 3.14 4.04
CA GLU A 30 4.45 3.39 3.13
C GLU A 30 3.19 2.60 3.53
N LEU A 31 3.34 1.34 3.94
CA LEU A 31 2.23 0.52 4.43
C LEU A 31 1.58 1.15 5.67
N ALA A 32 2.39 1.60 6.64
CA ALA A 32 1.89 2.31 7.82
C ALA A 32 1.15 3.60 7.44
N HIS A 33 1.59 4.29 6.39
CA HIS A 33 0.92 5.47 5.87
C HIS A 33 -0.47 5.15 5.30
N VAL A 34 -0.60 4.09 4.51
CA VAL A 34 -1.89 3.61 3.98
C VAL A 34 -2.89 3.35 5.11
N TYR A 35 -2.50 2.60 6.13
CA TYR A 35 -3.36 2.35 7.30
C TYR A 35 -3.75 3.63 8.05
N LYS A 36 -2.80 4.56 8.21
CA LYS A 36 -3.07 5.85 8.88
C LYS A 36 -4.09 6.68 8.11
N MET A 37 -3.98 6.72 6.78
CA MET A 37 -4.91 7.44 5.91
C MET A 37 -6.31 6.81 5.91
N ALA A 38 -6.40 5.49 5.77
CA ALA A 38 -7.67 4.78 5.86
C ALA A 38 -8.35 5.00 7.23
N SER A 39 -7.59 4.91 8.32
CA SER A 39 -8.10 5.18 9.68
C SER A 39 -8.61 6.61 9.82
N ALA A 40 -7.86 7.60 9.35
CA ALA A 40 -8.27 9.01 9.39
C ALA A 40 -9.54 9.27 8.55
N LYS A 41 -9.64 8.65 7.37
CA LYS A 41 -10.81 8.74 6.49
C LYS A 41 -12.05 8.14 7.15
N LYS A 42 -11.94 6.95 7.74
CA LYS A 42 -13.03 6.32 8.51
C LYS A 42 -13.47 7.18 9.69
N ALA A 43 -12.53 7.71 10.47
CA ALA A 43 -12.86 8.61 11.58
C ALA A 43 -13.58 9.87 11.12
N ALA A 44 -13.20 10.44 9.97
CA ALA A 44 -13.90 11.57 9.37
C ALA A 44 -15.33 11.21 8.90
N LEU A 45 -15.52 10.03 8.31
CA LEU A 45 -16.84 9.54 7.90
C LEU A 45 -17.78 9.33 9.10
N VAL A 46 -17.28 8.73 10.19
CA VAL A 46 -18.05 8.54 11.43
C VAL A 46 -18.51 9.87 12.01
N ARG A 47 -17.64 10.89 12.03
CA ARG A 47 -18.01 12.23 12.51
C ARG A 47 -19.06 12.93 11.64
N ARG A 48 -19.17 12.59 10.36
CA ARG A 48 -20.16 13.17 9.45
C ARG A 48 -21.57 12.61 9.64
N ASN A 49 -21.72 11.49 10.34
CA ASN A 49 -23.01 10.86 10.66
C ASN A 49 -23.96 10.74 9.46
N LEU A 50 -23.43 10.30 8.31
CA LEU A 50 -24.18 10.22 7.06
C LEU A 50 -25.20 9.06 7.09
N PRO A 51 -26.38 9.23 6.47
CA PRO A 51 -27.19 8.07 6.10
C PRO A 51 -26.36 7.17 5.17
N TYR A 52 -26.41 5.86 5.38
CA TYR A 52 -25.59 4.86 4.65
C TYR A 52 -24.09 4.82 4.99
N ILE A 53 -23.69 5.29 6.16
CA ILE A 53 -22.30 5.23 6.63
C ILE A 53 -21.62 3.85 6.46
N LYS A 54 -22.38 2.75 6.59
CA LYS A 54 -21.83 1.39 6.40
C LYS A 54 -21.23 1.19 5.00
N ALA A 55 -21.93 1.62 3.96
CA ALA A 55 -21.44 1.49 2.58
C ALA A 55 -20.19 2.34 2.33
N GLU A 56 -20.13 3.54 2.91
CA GLU A 56 -18.95 4.41 2.81
C GLU A 56 -17.73 3.85 3.56
N LEU A 57 -17.96 3.19 4.71
CA LEU A 57 -16.89 2.49 5.44
C LEU A 57 -16.38 1.28 4.66
N GLU A 58 -17.27 0.50 4.05
CA GLU A 58 -16.91 -0.64 3.18
C GLU A 58 -16.11 -0.17 1.96
N LYS A 59 -16.52 0.95 1.33
CA LYS A 59 -15.75 1.56 0.25
C LYS A 59 -14.36 2.00 0.70
N CYS A 60 -14.25 2.60 1.88
CA CYS A 60 -12.96 2.99 2.44
C CYS A 60 -12.06 1.76 2.73
N ASP A 61 -12.64 0.62 3.11
CA ASP A 61 -11.92 -0.64 3.27
C ASP A 61 -11.45 -1.22 1.93
N GLN A 62 -12.28 -1.12 0.90
CA GLN A 62 -11.93 -1.58 -0.45
C GLN A 62 -10.78 -0.76 -1.03
N GLU A 63 -10.85 0.57 -0.95
CA GLU A 63 -9.77 1.47 -1.39
C GLU A 63 -8.45 1.18 -0.64
N MET A 64 -8.51 0.96 0.68
CA MET A 64 -7.33 0.59 1.46
C MET A 64 -6.69 -0.72 0.97
N ARG A 65 -7.51 -1.72 0.59
CA ARG A 65 -7.00 -2.98 0.03
C ARG A 65 -6.33 -2.76 -1.33
N GLU A 66 -6.93 -1.93 -2.18
CA GLU A 66 -6.36 -1.57 -3.48
C GLU A 66 -5.02 -0.84 -3.34
N ASP A 67 -4.92 0.09 -2.39
CA ASP A 67 -3.67 0.78 -2.05
C ASP A 67 -2.59 -0.21 -1.56
N ILE A 68 -2.97 -1.21 -0.75
CA ILE A 68 -2.06 -2.25 -0.29
C ILE A 68 -1.61 -3.15 -1.46
N GLU A 69 -2.51 -3.57 -2.36
CA GLU A 69 -2.12 -4.35 -3.54
C GLU A 69 -1.19 -3.56 -4.46
N ALA A 70 -1.49 -2.29 -4.73
CA ALA A 70 -0.62 -1.42 -5.51
C ALA A 70 0.77 -1.27 -4.86
N LEU A 71 0.81 -1.15 -3.53
CA LEU A 71 2.05 -1.09 -2.77
C LEU A 71 2.84 -2.40 -2.88
N LYS A 72 2.19 -3.56 -2.74
CA LYS A 72 2.85 -4.85 -2.96
C LYS A 72 3.44 -4.97 -4.36
N HIS A 73 2.67 -4.62 -5.38
CA HIS A 73 3.14 -4.62 -6.76
C HIS A 73 4.37 -3.71 -6.96
N LYS A 74 4.34 -2.50 -6.38
CA LYS A 74 5.47 -1.56 -6.41
C LYS A 74 6.73 -2.15 -5.80
N TYR A 75 6.59 -2.93 -4.72
CA TYR A 75 7.69 -3.55 -4.00
C TYR A 75 7.95 -5.01 -4.42
N GLY A 76 7.35 -5.49 -5.52
CA GLY A 76 7.53 -6.86 -6.01
C GLY A 76 7.12 -7.98 -5.02
N ILE A 77 6.25 -7.67 -4.05
CA ILE A 77 5.79 -8.61 -3.05
C ILE A 77 4.60 -9.38 -3.63
N HIS A 78 4.74 -10.70 -3.79
CA HIS A 78 3.70 -11.58 -4.30
C HIS A 78 3.42 -12.67 -3.25
N TYR A 79 2.19 -12.74 -2.74
CA TYR A 79 1.71 -13.80 -1.84
C TYR A 79 0.29 -14.22 -2.18
#